data_AF-A0A7S1K629-F1
#
_entry.id   AF-A0A7S1K629-F1
#
_cell.length_a   1.000
_cell.length_b   1.000
_cell.length_c   1.000
_cell.angle_alpha   90.00
_cell.angle_beta   90.00
_cell.angle_gamma   90.00
#
_symmetry.space_group_name_H-M   'P 1'
#
loop_
_entity.id
_entity.type
_entity.pdbx_description
1 polymer ?
#
loop_
_entity_poly.entity_id
_entity_poly.type
_entity_poly.pdbx_seq_one_letter_code
_entity_poly.pdbx_strand_id
1 'polypeptide(L)'
;EDGSDEVKLLVKMKGESYRALRWMTEAEVLVVAGKGYFNRWRTNNIARPYGLSAMERGTHELYQQVDRIVAVRMRTRSPTSASPSSSPSSVAGERQYLVKWHMRGYKDSTWENATALTSHKDRRAIQRFEEANAS
;
A
#
# COMPACT_ATOMS: atom_id res chain seq x y z
N GLU A 1 -34.77 -10.43 -10.05
CA GLU A 1 -33.31 -10.28 -9.92
C GLU A 1 -33.06 -9.48 -8.65
N ASP A 2 -32.80 -10.17 -7.55
CA ASP A 2 -32.64 -9.52 -6.24
C ASP A 2 -31.16 -9.14 -6.07
N GLY A 3 -30.75 -8.12 -6.79
CA GLY A 3 -29.43 -7.51 -6.70
C GLY A 3 -29.36 -6.63 -5.46
N SER A 4 -29.28 -7.24 -4.28
CA SER A 4 -28.85 -6.50 -3.09
C SER A 4 -27.40 -6.06 -3.33
N ASP A 5 -27.22 -4.81 -3.76
CA ASP A 5 -25.90 -4.18 -3.90
C ASP A 5 -25.21 -4.19 -2.54
N GLU A 6 -24.38 -5.20 -2.32
CA GLU A 6 -23.60 -5.34 -1.10
C GLU A 6 -22.67 -4.14 -0.98
N VAL A 7 -22.81 -3.37 0.10
CA VAL A 7 -22.01 -2.18 0.35
C VAL A 7 -20.53 -2.57 0.49
N LYS A 8 -19.73 -2.10 -0.46
CA LYS A 8 -18.27 -2.25 -0.43
C LYS A 8 -17.59 -0.96 -0.02
N LEU A 9 -16.58 -1.09 0.82
CA LEU A 9 -15.79 -0.02 1.38
C LEU A 9 -14.39 -0.07 0.78
N LEU A 10 -13.86 1.06 0.35
CA LEU A 10 -12.45 1.16 -0.06
C LEU A 10 -11.60 1.37 1.19
N VAL A 11 -10.84 0.35 1.59
CA VAL A 11 -10.15 0.31 2.89
C VAL A 11 -8.65 0.48 2.72
N LYS A 12 -8.07 1.35 3.56
CA LYS A 12 -6.63 1.48 3.77
C LYS A 12 -6.21 0.74 5.04
N MET A 13 -5.37 -0.26 4.90
CA MET A 13 -4.81 -1.00 6.03
C MET A 13 -3.74 -0.20 6.78
N LYS A 14 -3.62 -0.46 8.09
CA LYS A 14 -2.54 0.10 8.92
C LYS A 14 -1.21 -0.53 8.50
N GLY A 15 -0.19 0.29 8.31
CA GLY A 15 1.14 -0.16 7.87
C GLY A 15 1.29 -0.37 6.36
N GLU A 16 0.21 -0.26 5.59
CA GLU A 16 0.24 -0.33 4.13
C GLU A 16 0.09 1.06 3.49
N SER A 17 0.57 1.19 2.25
CA SER A 17 0.46 2.43 1.47
C SER A 17 -0.94 2.59 0.86
N TYR A 18 -1.22 3.78 0.32
CA TYR A 18 -2.46 4.02 -0.46
C TYR A 18 -2.48 3.28 -1.80
N ARG A 19 -1.40 2.60 -2.22
CA ARG A 19 -1.41 1.73 -3.40
C ARG A 19 -2.02 0.35 -3.11
N ALA A 20 -2.12 -0.05 -1.84
CA ALA A 20 -2.63 -1.35 -1.42
C ALA A 20 -4.10 -1.31 -0.95
N LEU A 21 -4.84 -0.27 -1.36
CA LEU A 21 -6.26 -0.16 -1.07
C LEU A 21 -7.02 -1.33 -1.68
N ARG A 22 -8.04 -1.77 -0.96
CA ARG A 22 -8.87 -2.89 -1.40
C ARG A 22 -10.32 -2.63 -1.07
N TRP A 23 -11.20 -3.10 -1.93
CA TRP A 23 -12.63 -3.13 -1.68
C TRP A 23 -12.93 -4.28 -0.72
N MET A 24 -13.65 -3.98 0.34
CA MET A 24 -14.05 -4.95 1.36
C MET A 24 -15.52 -4.80 1.70
N THR A 25 -16.19 -5.89 2.00
CA THR A 25 -17.56 -5.86 2.52
C THR A 25 -17.56 -5.39 3.98
N GLU A 26 -18.71 -4.93 4.48
CA GLU A 26 -18.82 -4.56 5.89
C GLU A 26 -18.46 -5.72 6.84
N ALA A 27 -18.79 -6.96 6.46
CA ALA A 27 -18.46 -8.15 7.23
C ALA A 27 -16.95 -8.38 7.30
N GLU A 28 -16.24 -8.23 6.17
CA GLU A 28 -14.77 -8.36 6.13
C GLU A 28 -14.09 -7.26 6.96
N VAL A 29 -14.58 -6.01 6.88
CA VAL A 29 -14.05 -4.90 7.70
C VAL A 29 -14.31 -5.14 9.18
N LEU A 30 -15.47 -5.68 9.55
CA LEU A 30 -15.77 -6.03 10.93
C LEU A 30 -14.78 -7.07 11.49
N VAL A 31 -14.42 -8.06 10.68
CA VAL A 31 -13.44 -9.10 11.05
C VAL A 31 -12.05 -8.50 11.25
N VAL A 32 -11.62 -7.61 10.36
CA VAL A 32 -10.25 -7.07 10.36
C VAL A 32 -10.06 -5.90 11.34
N ALA A 33 -11.02 -4.98 11.41
CA ALA A 33 -10.93 -3.77 12.23
C ALA A 33 -11.56 -3.94 13.63
N GLY A 34 -12.41 -4.95 13.80
CA GLY A 34 -13.18 -5.18 15.02
C GLY A 34 -14.43 -4.30 15.13
N LYS A 35 -15.44 -4.82 15.83
CA LYS A 35 -16.76 -4.20 15.97
C LYS A 35 -16.74 -2.77 16.52
N GLY A 36 -15.88 -2.50 17.51
CA GLY A 36 -15.81 -1.18 18.14
C GLY A 36 -15.32 -0.07 17.19
N TYR A 37 -14.27 -0.36 16.41
CA TYR A 37 -13.75 0.58 15.42
C TYR A 37 -14.75 0.80 14.29
N PHE A 38 -15.28 -0.29 13.74
CA PHE A 38 -16.22 -0.24 12.62
C PHE A 38 -17.49 0.53 12.97
N ASN A 39 -18.08 0.29 14.15
CA ASN A 39 -19.29 1.01 14.58
C ASN A 39 -19.03 2.51 14.74
N ARG A 40 -17.90 2.90 15.34
CA ARG A 40 -17.53 4.32 15.47
C ARG A 40 -17.34 4.97 14.09
N TRP A 41 -16.64 4.29 13.19
CA TRP A 41 -16.47 4.77 11.81
C TRP A 41 -17.83 4.92 11.12
N ARG A 42 -18.70 3.92 11.24
CA ARG A 42 -20.04 3.92 10.64
C ARG A 42 -20.87 5.10 11.14
N THR A 43 -20.98 5.30 12.45
CA THR A 43 -21.74 6.42 13.03
C THR A 43 -21.26 7.78 12.51
N ASN A 44 -19.95 7.96 12.33
CA ASN A 44 -19.38 9.20 11.82
C ASN A 44 -19.53 9.40 10.30
N ASN A 45 -19.84 8.34 9.54
CA ASN A 45 -19.84 8.37 8.08
C ASN A 45 -21.19 8.00 7.45
N ILE A 46 -22.18 7.55 8.23
CA ILE A 46 -23.49 7.09 7.72
C ILE A 46 -24.31 8.18 7.03
N ALA A 47 -24.05 9.46 7.36
CA ALA A 47 -24.73 10.61 6.76
C ALA A 47 -23.98 11.21 5.55
N ARG A 48 -22.80 10.68 5.19
CA ARG A 48 -22.05 11.16 4.02
C ARG A 48 -22.55 10.44 2.77
N PRO A 49 -22.79 11.15 1.64
CA PRO A 49 -22.97 10.47 0.36
C PRO A 49 -21.75 9.58 0.10
N TYR A 50 -22.00 8.33 -0.33
CA TYR A 50 -20.94 7.37 -0.58
C TYR A 50 -19.91 7.95 -1.58
N GLY A 51 -18.63 7.70 -1.28
CA GLY A 51 -17.51 8.11 -2.13
C GLY A 51 -16.77 9.35 -1.64
N LEU A 52 -15.58 9.54 -2.21
CA LEU A 52 -14.74 10.72 -1.96
C LEU A 52 -15.28 11.89 -2.78
N SER A 53 -15.30 13.11 -2.22
CA SER A 53 -15.47 14.34 -2.98
C SER A 53 -14.37 14.53 -4.03
N ALA A 54 -14.56 15.42 -5.01
CA ALA A 54 -13.53 15.70 -6.03
C ALA A 54 -12.19 16.12 -5.41
N MET A 55 -12.23 16.94 -4.35
CA MET A 55 -11.05 17.36 -3.61
C MET A 55 -10.38 16.20 -2.87
N GLU A 56 -11.17 15.34 -2.22
CA GLU A 56 -10.66 14.14 -1.55
C GLU A 56 -10.04 13.16 -2.56
N ARG A 57 -10.61 13.02 -3.77
CA ARG A 57 -10.03 12.21 -4.85
C ARG A 57 -8.68 12.73 -5.32
N GLY A 58 -8.57 14.02 -5.63
CA GLY A 58 -7.29 14.61 -6.04
C GLY A 58 -6.22 14.47 -4.95
N THR A 59 -6.60 14.67 -3.69
CA THR A 59 -5.70 14.46 -2.55
C THR A 59 -5.28 13.00 -2.42
N HIS A 60 -6.20 12.08 -2.67
CA HIS A 60 -5.95 10.64 -2.61
C HIS A 60 -5.01 10.13 -3.72
N GLU A 61 -5.06 10.73 -4.91
CA GLU A 61 -4.10 10.44 -5.99
C GLU A 61 -2.68 10.85 -5.61
N LEU A 62 -2.52 11.99 -4.92
CA LEU A 62 -1.23 12.45 -4.43
C LEU A 62 -0.62 11.46 -3.43
N TYR A 63 -1.42 10.86 -2.55
CA TYR A 63 -0.93 9.87 -1.56
C TYR A 63 -0.36 8.59 -2.18
N GLN A 64 -0.61 8.33 -3.46
CA GLN A 64 -0.07 7.18 -4.19
C GLN A 64 1.23 7.51 -4.94
N GLN A 65 1.64 8.79 -4.95
CA GLN A 65 2.86 9.22 -5.64
C GLN A 65 4.07 9.08 -4.73
N VAL A 66 5.16 8.54 -5.28
CA VAL A 66 6.47 8.54 -4.61
C VAL A 66 6.96 9.99 -4.53
N ASP A 67 7.28 10.44 -3.32
CA ASP A 67 7.97 11.72 -3.12
C ASP A 67 9.48 11.51 -3.07
N ARG A 68 9.93 10.49 -2.31
CA ARG A 68 11.35 10.15 -2.15
C ARG A 68 11.55 8.70 -1.76
N ILE A 69 12.64 8.10 -2.23
CA ILE A 69 13.17 6.85 -1.69
C ILE A 69 14.11 7.18 -0.53
N VAL A 70 13.87 6.55 0.63
CA VAL A 70 14.58 6.86 1.88
C VAL A 70 15.65 5.82 2.21
N ALA A 71 15.38 4.55 1.88
CA ALA A 71 16.29 3.46 2.15
C ALA A 71 16.03 2.30 1.18
N VAL A 72 16.99 1.39 1.06
CA VAL A 72 16.89 0.15 0.29
C VAL A 72 17.26 -1.03 1.19
N ARG A 73 16.59 -2.18 1.00
CA ARG A 73 16.95 -3.45 1.66
C ARG A 73 16.74 -4.64 0.72
N MET A 74 17.46 -5.71 0.98
CA MET A 74 17.26 -7.00 0.30
C MET A 74 16.51 -7.95 1.25
N ARG A 75 15.34 -8.44 0.84
CA ARG A 75 14.61 -9.45 1.61
C ARG A 75 15.07 -10.84 1.17
N THR A 76 15.86 -11.50 2.01
CA THR A 76 16.20 -12.92 1.80
C THR A 76 14.93 -13.75 1.96
N ARG A 77 14.57 -14.55 0.95
CA ARG A 77 13.50 -15.54 1.11
C ARG A 77 13.95 -16.53 2.19
N SER A 78 13.14 -16.71 3.23
CA SER A 78 13.45 -17.70 4.27
C SER A 78 13.40 -19.10 3.67
N PRO A 79 14.31 -20.01 4.07
CA PRO A 79 14.37 -21.37 3.53
C PRO A 79 13.11 -22.20 3.81
N THR A 80 12.22 -21.74 4.70
CA THR A 80 10.95 -22.40 5.04
C THR A 80 9.85 -22.31 3.97
N SER A 81 10.01 -21.46 2.94
CA SER A 81 9.08 -21.41 1.79
C SER A 81 9.69 -22.00 0.51
N ALA A 82 10.87 -22.61 0.58
CA ALA A 82 11.49 -23.27 -0.56
C ALA A 82 10.95 -24.70 -0.67
N SER A 83 10.03 -24.92 -1.61
CA SER A 83 9.76 -26.27 -2.12
C SER A 83 11.08 -26.88 -2.64
N PRO A 84 11.35 -28.18 -2.42
CA PRO A 84 12.67 -28.79 -2.62
C PRO A 84 13.13 -28.91 -4.10
N SER A 85 12.51 -28.20 -5.05
CA SER A 85 12.84 -28.26 -6.49
C SER A 85 13.57 -27.02 -7.03
N SER A 86 14.07 -26.12 -6.17
CA SER A 86 14.66 -24.86 -6.62
C SER A 86 16.19 -24.95 -6.66
N SER A 87 16.78 -24.93 -7.85
CA SER A 87 18.22 -24.90 -8.12
C SER A 87 18.93 -23.75 -7.35
N PRO A 88 20.20 -23.92 -6.93
CA PRO A 88 20.92 -22.99 -6.05
C PRO A 88 21.25 -21.61 -6.66
N SER A 89 20.78 -21.30 -7.87
CA SER A 89 21.12 -20.07 -8.61
C SER A 89 20.10 -18.94 -8.51
N SER A 90 19.02 -19.07 -7.72
CA SER A 90 17.90 -18.11 -7.75
C SER A 90 17.43 -17.58 -6.38
N VAL A 91 18.34 -17.51 -5.38
CA VAL A 91 18.09 -16.76 -4.13
C VAL A 91 18.51 -15.29 -4.29
N ALA A 92 18.08 -14.65 -5.39
CA ALA A 92 18.16 -13.20 -5.47
C ALA A 92 17.09 -12.64 -4.52
N GLY A 93 17.50 -12.07 -3.39
CA GLY A 93 16.58 -11.47 -2.43
C GLY A 93 15.68 -10.42 -3.09
N GLU A 94 14.43 -10.33 -2.67
CA GLU A 94 13.50 -9.33 -3.20
C GLU A 94 13.97 -7.94 -2.74
N ARG A 95 14.46 -7.13 -3.68
CA ARG A 95 14.87 -5.74 -3.40
C ARG A 95 13.61 -4.92 -3.05
N GLN A 96 13.67 -4.24 -1.90
CA GLN A 96 12.60 -3.36 -1.43
C GLN A 96 13.15 -1.96 -1.15
N TYR A 97 12.32 -0.96 -1.39
CA TYR A 97 12.62 0.43 -1.10
C TYR A 97 11.66 0.97 -0.04
N LEU A 98 12.18 1.73 0.91
CA LEU A 98 11.37 2.50 1.85
C LEU A 98 10.93 3.78 1.14
N VAL A 99 9.64 3.85 0.84
CA VAL A 99 9.04 4.96 0.09
C VAL A 99 8.44 5.97 1.04
N LYS A 100 8.90 7.22 0.96
CA LYS A 100 8.17 8.37 1.50
C LYS A 100 7.15 8.81 0.46
N TRP A 101 5.88 8.81 0.84
CA TRP A 101 4.75 9.16 -0.01
C TRP A 101 4.48 10.67 -0.06
N HIS A 102 4.02 11.16 -1.20
CA HIS A 102 3.73 12.58 -1.38
C HIS A 102 2.54 13.02 -0.51
N MET A 103 2.62 14.23 0.04
CA MET A 103 1.65 14.77 1.02
C MET A 103 1.44 13.89 2.28
N ARG A 104 2.38 12.99 2.59
CA ARG A 104 2.38 12.16 3.80
C ARG A 104 3.67 12.35 4.60
N GLY A 105 3.58 12.10 5.90
CA GLY A 105 4.71 12.19 6.81
C GLY A 105 5.62 10.96 6.70
N TYR A 106 6.88 11.09 7.16
CA TYR A 106 7.83 9.97 7.18
C TYR A 106 7.31 8.74 7.95
N LYS A 107 6.45 8.94 8.96
CA LYS A 107 5.80 7.87 9.73
C LYS A 107 4.87 6.98 8.90
N ASP A 108 4.42 7.47 7.74
CA ASP A 108 3.57 6.73 6.80
C ASP A 108 4.39 6.04 5.70
N SER A 109 5.72 6.12 5.74
CA SER A 109 6.58 5.46 4.76
C SER A 109 6.42 3.95 4.83
N THR A 110 6.44 3.28 3.68
CA THR A 110 6.26 1.83 3.58
C THR A 110 7.37 1.19 2.75
N TRP A 111 7.67 -0.07 3.06
CA TRP A 111 8.58 -0.87 2.26
C TRP A 111 7.84 -1.44 1.07
N GLU A 112 8.18 -0.97 -0.13
CA GLU A 112 7.58 -1.43 -1.39
C GLU A 112 8.57 -2.31 -2.15
N ASN A 113 8.07 -3.36 -2.79
CA ASN A 113 8.88 -4.18 -3.68
C ASN A 113 9.32 -3.35 -4.89
N ALA A 114 10.58 -3.52 -5.32
CA ALA A 114 11.08 -2.85 -6.52
C ALA A 114 10.20 -3.12 -7.75
N THR A 115 9.62 -4.33 -7.84
CA THR A 115 8.70 -4.73 -8.92
C THR A 115 7.33 -4.04 -8.87
N ALA A 116 6.93 -3.47 -7.73
CA ALA A 116 5.70 -2.69 -7.59
C ALA A 116 5.90 -1.19 -7.91
N LEU A 117 7.15 -0.75 -8.04
CA LEU A 117 7.54 0.64 -8.31
C LEU A 117 7.80 0.85 -9.81
N THR A 118 6.75 0.75 -10.61
CA THR A 118 6.84 0.66 -12.08
C THR A 118 6.58 1.97 -12.81
N SER A 119 6.11 3.04 -12.14
CA SER A 119 5.80 4.29 -12.83
C SER A 119 7.07 5.05 -13.26
N HIS A 120 6.95 5.99 -14.20
CA HIS A 120 8.08 6.86 -14.58
C HIS A 120 8.60 7.68 -13.38
N LYS A 121 7.69 8.16 -12.52
CA LYS A 121 8.05 8.88 -11.28
C LYS A 121 8.80 7.96 -10.32
N ASP A 122 8.36 6.70 -10.19
CA ASP A 122 9.00 5.72 -9.30
C ASP A 122 10.44 5.44 -9.75
N ARG A 123 10.65 5.16 -11.04
CA ARG A 123 11.98 4.93 -11.61
C ARG A 123 12.91 6.12 -11.40
N ARG A 124 12.41 7.34 -11.64
CA ARG A 124 13.20 8.57 -11.43
C ARG A 124 13.58 8.77 -9.96
N ALA A 125 12.69 8.44 -9.03
CA ALA A 125 12.97 8.53 -7.60
C ALA A 125 14.01 7.50 -7.15
N ILE A 126 13.92 6.26 -7.67
CA ILE A 126 14.93 5.21 -7.44
C ILE A 126 16.27 5.62 -8.01
N GLN A 127 16.32 6.06 -9.27
CA GLN A 127 17.55 6.48 -9.93
C GLN A 127 18.28 7.56 -9.13
N ARG A 128 17.57 8.64 -8.74
CA ARG A 128 18.15 9.72 -7.93
C ARG A 128 18.72 9.23 -6.59
N PHE A 129 18.04 8.27 -5.96
CA PHE A 129 18.50 7.69 -4.71
C PHE A 129 19.79 6.88 -4.92
N GLU A 130 19.81 5.99 -5.92
CA GLU A 130 20.99 5.18 -6.22
C GLU A 130 22.20 6.05 -6.63
N GLU A 131 22.00 7.04 -7.50
CA GLU A 131 23.05 7.99 -7.90
C GLU A 131 23.64 8.74 -6.71
N ALA A 132 22.80 9.18 -5.76
CA ALA A 132 23.24 9.89 -4.57
C ALA A 132 23.99 9.00 -3.55
N ASN A 133 23.85 7.68 -3.64
CA ASN A 133 24.48 6.71 -2.72
C ASN A 133 25.60 5.89 -3.38
N ALA A 134 25.89 6.11 -4.66
CA ALA A 134 26.95 5.42 -5.39
C ALA A 134 28.35 6.05 -5.22
N SER A 135 28.52 6.97 -4.25
CA SER A 135 29.80 7.64 -3.92
C SER A 135 30.45 7.07 -2.66
#